data_AF-A0A1V6RG95-F1
#
_entry.id   AF-A0A1V6RG95-F1
#
_cell.length_a   1.000
_cell.length_b   1.000
_cell.length_c   1.000
_cell.angle_alpha   90.00
_cell.angle_beta   90.00
_cell.angle_gamma   90.00
#
_symmetry.space_group_name_H-M   'P 1'
#
loop_
_entity.id
_entity.type
_entity.pdbx_description
1 polymer ?
#
loop_
_entity_poly.entity_id
_entity_poly.type
_entity_poly.pdbx_seq_one_letter_code
_entity_poly.pdbx_strand_id
1 'polypeptide(L)'
;MTYKCQLTDEKCAAQVSAYSPLLPVVEYEDVRFQGSFRDKNQYKGQPSPQLDAAWDRITYVAQIKIEPEEMIPLRKPFSQVRVEESEGVGYAGGIEVFHQLHCLNIIRQFTYHDYYASLLHKPPAFTDTNDTLRLHIGMSIPHRCAE
;
A
#
# COMPACT_ATOMS: atom_id res chain seq x y z
N MET A 1 30.36 22.41 28.76
CA MET A 1 29.72 21.15 28.31
C MET A 1 28.47 21.53 27.55
N THR A 2 28.49 21.39 26.23
CA THR A 2 27.36 21.74 25.36
C THR A 2 26.58 20.47 25.06
N TYR A 3 25.47 20.27 25.76
CA TYR A 3 24.55 19.18 25.45
C TYR A 3 23.84 19.55 24.14
N LYS A 4 24.20 18.91 23.03
CA LYS A 4 23.37 18.96 21.82
C LYS A 4 22.12 18.13 22.12
N CYS A 5 20.98 18.80 22.29
CA CYS A 5 19.68 18.14 22.25
C CYS A 5 19.48 17.63 20.82
N GLN A 6 19.85 16.38 20.55
CA GLN A 6 19.45 15.73 19.30
C GLN A 6 18.06 15.15 19.53
N LEU A 7 17.08 15.71 18.83
CA LEU A 7 15.77 15.07 18.72
C LEU A 7 15.96 13.71 18.04
N THR A 8 15.24 12.69 18.52
CA THR A 8 15.16 11.39 17.85
C THR A 8 14.32 11.52 16.58
N ASP A 9 14.55 10.65 15.59
CA ASP A 9 13.77 10.66 14.34
C ASP A 9 12.27 10.47 14.60
N GLU A 10 11.91 9.63 15.58
CA GLU A 10 10.54 9.47 16.06
C GLU A 10 9.91 10.80 16.50
N LYS A 11 10.63 11.60 17.30
CA LYS A 11 10.13 12.91 17.76
C LYS A 11 10.03 13.91 16.61
N CYS A 12 10.99 13.88 15.69
CA CYS A 12 10.94 14.71 14.49
C CYS A 12 9.73 14.34 13.62
N ALA A 13 9.53 13.05 13.36
CA ALA A 13 8.43 12.53 12.55
C ALA A 13 7.06 12.84 13.16
N ALA A 14 6.91 12.70 14.48
CA ALA A 14 5.69 13.06 15.18
C ALA A 14 5.35 14.56 15.08
N GLN A 15 6.35 15.43 14.96
CA GLN A 15 6.13 16.87 14.82
C GLN A 15 5.74 17.30 13.39
N VAL A 16 6.24 16.60 12.37
CA VAL A 16 6.08 16.99 10.96
C VAL A 16 5.06 16.16 10.19
N SER A 17 4.59 15.05 10.76
CA SER A 17 3.61 14.15 10.14
C SER A 17 2.20 14.43 10.65
N ALA A 18 1.19 14.05 9.86
CA ALA A 18 -0.17 13.97 10.37
C ALA A 18 -0.23 12.96 11.54
N TYR A 19 -1.12 13.20 12.49
CA TYR A 19 -1.34 12.27 13.59
C TYR A 19 -1.70 10.88 13.07
N SER A 20 -1.07 9.85 13.63
CA SER A 20 -1.41 8.45 13.40
C SER A 20 -1.16 7.65 14.67
N PRO A 21 -2.08 6.74 15.06
CA PRO A 21 -1.88 5.82 16.19
C PRO A 21 -0.69 4.87 15.97
N LEU A 22 -0.19 4.75 14.74
CA LEU A 22 0.93 3.87 14.39
C LEU A 22 2.30 4.54 14.51
N LEU A 23 2.39 5.84 14.76
CA LEU A 23 3.69 6.51 14.88
C LEU A 23 4.63 5.87 15.92
N PRO A 24 4.17 5.44 17.12
CA PRO A 24 5.05 4.86 18.13
C PRO A 24 5.68 3.51 17.75
N VAL A 25 5.17 2.83 16.71
CA VAL A 25 5.72 1.55 16.23
C VAL A 25 6.60 1.70 14.98
N VAL A 26 6.84 2.93 14.53
CA VAL A 26 7.73 3.20 13.40
C VAL A 26 9.18 3.23 13.88
N GLU A 27 10.00 2.36 13.31
CA GLU A 27 11.44 2.33 13.54
C GLU A 27 12.18 2.96 12.36
N TYR A 28 13.24 3.71 12.65
CA TYR A 28 14.05 4.42 11.66
C TYR A 28 15.42 3.75 11.55
N GLU A 29 15.79 3.37 10.34
CA GLU A 29 17.08 2.76 10.04
C GLU A 29 17.79 3.51 8.91
N ASP A 30 19.05 3.85 9.15
CA ASP A 30 19.94 4.36 8.11
C ASP A 30 20.42 3.22 7.22
N VAL A 31 19.82 3.10 6.04
CA VAL A 31 20.18 2.07 5.06
C VAL A 31 20.72 2.68 3.77
N ARG A 32 21.74 2.04 3.20
CA ARG A 32 22.23 2.38 1.86
C ARG A 32 21.48 1.56 0.82
N PHE A 33 20.61 2.21 0.06
CA PHE A 33 19.88 1.57 -1.03
C PHE A 33 20.82 1.21 -2.20
N GLN A 34 20.64 0.00 -2.73
CA GLN A 34 21.21 -0.41 -4.01
C GLN A 34 20.38 0.20 -5.15
N GLY A 35 20.77 1.41 -5.55
CA GLY A 35 20.02 2.25 -6.48
C GLY A 35 20.47 2.16 -7.94
N SER A 36 21.39 1.26 -8.32
CA SER A 36 21.79 1.17 -9.72
C SER A 36 20.62 0.71 -10.58
N PHE A 37 20.50 1.27 -11.78
CA PHE A 37 19.45 0.91 -12.73
C PHE A 37 19.45 -0.60 -13.04
N ARG A 38 20.63 -1.23 -13.06
CA ARG A 38 20.81 -2.65 -13.37
C ARG A 38 20.86 -3.57 -12.15
N ASP A 39 20.74 -3.03 -10.94
CA ASP A 39 20.71 -3.87 -9.74
C ASP A 39 19.47 -4.75 -9.74
N LYS A 40 19.67 -6.02 -9.40
CA LYS A 40 18.61 -7.01 -9.30
C LYS A 40 18.11 -7.06 -7.86
N ASN A 41 16.80 -7.11 -7.69
CA ASN A 41 16.16 -7.42 -6.41
C ASN A 41 14.88 -8.21 -6.66
N GLN A 42 14.29 -8.75 -5.60
CA GLN A 42 13.10 -9.60 -5.68
C GLN A 42 11.84 -8.90 -6.21
N TYR A 43 11.84 -7.56 -6.30
CA TYR A 43 10.68 -6.75 -6.71
C TYR A 43 10.79 -6.23 -8.15
N LYS A 44 11.87 -6.58 -8.88
CA LYS A 44 12.14 -6.13 -10.25
C LYS A 44 12.31 -7.31 -11.20
N GLY A 45 11.91 -7.13 -12.45
CA GLY A 45 12.18 -8.07 -13.54
C GLY A 45 10.94 -8.46 -14.32
N GLN A 46 11.08 -9.51 -15.13
CA GLN A 46 9.98 -10.09 -15.90
C GLN A 46 8.95 -10.78 -14.98
N PRO A 47 7.68 -10.86 -15.38
CA PRO A 47 6.65 -11.59 -14.65
C PRO A 47 7.08 -13.01 -14.31
N SER A 48 6.86 -13.41 -13.06
CA SER A 48 7.15 -14.76 -12.56
C SER A 48 6.41 -14.99 -11.24
N PRO A 49 6.10 -16.26 -10.89
CA PRO A 49 5.49 -16.57 -9.60
C PRO A 49 6.28 -16.04 -8.40
N GLN A 50 7.61 -16.00 -8.48
CA GLN A 50 8.47 -15.50 -7.41
C GLN A 50 8.36 -13.98 -7.26
N LEU A 51 8.28 -13.25 -8.37
CA LEU A 51 8.06 -11.80 -8.37
C LEU A 51 6.68 -11.46 -7.81
N ASP A 52 5.64 -12.19 -8.24
CA ASP A 52 4.27 -11.98 -7.76
C ASP A 52 4.18 -12.25 -6.26
N ALA A 53 4.73 -13.38 -5.79
CA ALA A 53 4.77 -13.68 -4.36
C ALA A 53 5.59 -12.66 -3.54
N ALA A 54 6.61 -12.03 -4.12
CA ALA A 54 7.34 -10.95 -3.46
C ALA A 54 6.49 -9.70 -3.30
N TRP A 55 5.79 -9.28 -4.36
CA TRP A 55 4.86 -8.15 -4.30
C TRP A 55 3.69 -8.42 -3.34
N ASP A 56 3.07 -9.60 -3.40
CA ASP A 56 1.92 -9.96 -2.56
C ASP A 56 2.22 -9.81 -1.06
N ARG A 57 3.47 -10.12 -0.64
CA ARG A 57 3.91 -9.95 0.76
C ARG A 57 3.88 -8.51 1.25
N ILE A 58 4.03 -7.52 0.36
CA ILE A 58 4.11 -6.10 0.72
C ILE A 58 2.92 -5.27 0.22
N THR A 59 2.00 -5.89 -0.52
CA THR A 59 0.79 -5.21 -1.04
C THR A 59 -0.49 -5.69 -0.40
N TYR A 60 -0.42 -6.56 0.61
CA TYR A 60 -1.59 -6.97 1.36
C TYR A 60 -2.15 -5.77 2.15
N VAL A 61 -3.34 -5.31 1.77
CA VAL A 61 -4.03 -4.22 2.45
C VAL A 61 -4.87 -4.82 3.57
N ALA A 62 -4.26 -4.93 4.75
CA ALA A 62 -4.96 -5.37 5.96
C ALA A 62 -5.88 -4.24 6.47
N GLN A 63 -7.09 -4.62 6.87
CA GLN A 63 -7.92 -3.76 7.71
C GLN A 63 -7.43 -3.88 9.16
N ILE A 64 -7.39 -2.74 9.85
CA ILE A 64 -7.05 -2.65 11.27
C ILE A 64 -8.19 -2.00 12.04
N LYS A 65 -8.39 -2.41 13.29
CA LYS A 65 -9.33 -1.74 14.19
C LYS A 65 -8.70 -0.47 14.75
N ILE A 66 -9.39 0.64 14.57
CA ILE A 66 -9.06 1.94 15.16
C ILE A 66 -10.00 2.17 16.34
N GLU A 67 -9.43 2.42 17.51
CA GLU A 67 -10.22 2.65 18.73
C GLU A 67 -11.00 3.97 18.64
N PRO A 68 -12.18 4.09 19.27
CA PRO A 68 -13.00 5.30 19.18
C PRO A 68 -12.31 6.58 19.61
N GLU A 69 -11.42 6.50 20.60
CA GLU A 69 -10.66 7.63 21.14
C GLU A 69 -9.69 8.21 20.11
N GLU A 70 -9.16 7.37 19.21
CA GLU A 70 -8.21 7.74 18.15
C GLU A 70 -8.87 8.61 17.06
N MET A 71 -10.19 8.54 16.91
CA MET A 71 -10.93 9.28 15.88
C MET A 71 -10.85 10.81 16.06
N ILE A 72 -10.76 11.26 17.31
CA ILE A 72 -10.65 12.68 17.65
C ILE A 72 -9.32 13.27 17.15
N PRO A 73 -8.14 12.75 17.56
CA PRO A 73 -6.86 13.25 17.05
C PRO A 73 -6.65 12.97 15.56
N LEU A 74 -7.26 11.92 15.00
CA LEU A 74 -7.32 11.68 13.55
C LEU A 74 -8.19 12.69 12.78
N ARG A 75 -9.03 13.47 13.49
CA ARG A 75 -9.99 14.42 12.92
C ARG A 75 -10.92 13.78 11.88
N LYS A 76 -11.36 12.56 12.17
CA LYS A 76 -12.30 11.81 11.31
C LYS A 76 -13.70 11.80 11.93
N PRO A 77 -14.77 11.83 11.11
CA PRO A 77 -16.12 11.81 11.64
C PRO A 77 -16.45 10.42 12.19
N PHE A 78 -17.24 10.34 13.25
CA PHE A 78 -17.72 9.07 13.82
C PHE A 78 -18.71 8.30 12.92
N SER A 79 -18.99 8.82 11.71
CA SER A 79 -19.72 8.12 10.65
C SER A 79 -18.82 7.21 9.79
N GLN A 80 -17.52 7.10 10.10
CA GLN A 80 -16.66 6.11 9.44
C GLN A 80 -17.19 4.69 9.62
N VAL A 81 -16.79 3.81 8.70
CA VAL A 81 -17.11 2.38 8.73
C VAL A 81 -16.64 1.79 10.05
N ARG A 82 -17.53 1.03 10.70
CA ARG A 82 -17.23 0.29 11.92
C ARG A 82 -16.63 -1.07 11.57
N VAL A 83 -15.84 -1.61 12.49
CA VAL A 83 -15.42 -3.01 12.43
C VAL A 83 -16.62 -3.95 12.58
N GLU A 84 -16.44 -5.23 12.31
CA GLU A 84 -17.50 -6.22 12.52
C GLU A 84 -17.90 -6.27 14.00
N GLU A 85 -19.16 -6.64 14.28
CA GLU A 85 -19.68 -6.71 15.66
C GLU A 85 -18.87 -7.69 16.52
N SER A 86 -18.34 -8.75 15.91
CA SER A 86 -17.45 -9.75 16.51
C SER A 86 -16.11 -9.16 17.01
N GLU A 87 -15.67 -8.04 16.45
CA GLU A 87 -14.43 -7.34 16.80
C GLU A 87 -14.63 -6.24 17.87
N GLY A 88 -15.89 -6.04 18.28
CA GLY A 88 -16.29 -5.09 19.31
C GLY A 88 -16.47 -3.66 18.79
N VAL A 89 -16.21 -2.68 19.66
CA VAL A 89 -16.39 -1.27 19.32
C VAL A 89 -15.12 -0.73 18.68
N GLY A 90 -15.23 -0.15 17.48
CA GLY A 90 -14.12 0.46 16.77
C GLY A 90 -14.47 0.82 15.34
N TYR A 91 -13.49 1.36 14.63
CA TYR A 91 -13.60 1.76 13.23
C TYR A 91 -12.65 0.95 12.35
N ALA A 92 -13.09 0.62 11.14
CA ALA A 92 -12.22 -0.01 10.17
C ALA A 92 -11.25 1.04 9.60
N GLY A 93 -9.95 0.78 9.72
CA GLY A 93 -8.88 1.59 9.17
C GLY A 93 -7.96 0.78 8.25
N GLY A 94 -7.14 1.47 7.48
CA GLY A 94 -6.09 0.87 6.65
C GLY A 94 -4.81 1.69 6.74
N ILE A 95 -3.67 1.03 6.50
CA ILE A 95 -2.36 1.69 6.46
C ILE A 95 -2.08 2.09 5.01
N GLU A 96 -2.01 3.39 4.75
CA GLU A 96 -1.99 3.95 3.39
C GLU A 96 -0.80 3.47 2.53
N VAL A 97 0.36 3.18 3.14
CA VAL A 97 1.53 2.68 2.40
C VAL A 97 1.24 1.38 1.65
N PHE A 98 0.44 0.47 2.23
CA PHE A 98 0.10 -0.79 1.58
C PHE A 98 -0.90 -0.58 0.44
N HIS A 99 -1.82 0.38 0.59
CA HIS A 99 -2.74 0.76 -0.48
C HIS A 99 -2.00 1.37 -1.68
N GLN A 100 -1.03 2.24 -1.42
CA GLN A 100 -0.16 2.79 -2.46
C GLN A 100 0.65 1.71 -3.19
N LEU A 101 1.26 0.78 -2.44
CA LEU A 101 2.01 -0.34 -3.01
C LEU A 101 1.12 -1.30 -3.80
N HIS A 102 -0.10 -1.56 -3.32
CA HIS A 102 -1.11 -2.35 -4.03
C HIS A 102 -1.43 -1.76 -5.41
N CYS A 103 -1.76 -0.47 -5.47
CA CYS A 103 -2.03 0.23 -6.72
C CYS A 103 -0.80 0.23 -7.64
N LEU A 104 0.40 0.42 -7.09
CA LEU A 104 1.66 0.33 -7.85
C LEU A 104 1.87 -1.07 -8.46
N ASN A 105 1.54 -2.13 -7.73
CA ASN A 105 1.62 -3.51 -8.23
C ASN A 105 0.61 -3.75 -9.37
N ILE A 106 -0.60 -3.20 -9.28
CA ILE A 106 -1.59 -3.27 -10.37
C ILE A 106 -1.03 -2.59 -11.63
N ILE A 107 -0.44 -1.40 -11.49
CA ILE A 107 0.20 -0.69 -12.62
C ILE A 107 1.34 -1.54 -13.19
N ARG A 108 2.20 -2.10 -12.34
CA ARG A 108 3.28 -3.02 -12.77
C ARG A 108 2.72 -4.20 -13.57
N GLN A 109 1.71 -4.89 -13.06
CA GLN A 109 1.07 -6.01 -13.75
C GLN A 109 0.46 -5.56 -15.08
N PHE A 110 -0.13 -4.36 -15.12
CA PHE A 110 -0.70 -3.79 -16.34
C PHE A 110 0.35 -3.53 -17.43
N THR A 111 1.59 -3.16 -17.06
CA THR A 111 2.68 -3.02 -18.05
C THR A 111 3.08 -4.35 -18.72
N TYR A 112 2.71 -5.49 -18.12
CA TYR A 112 2.88 -6.83 -18.67
C TYR A 112 1.52 -7.48 -18.99
N HIS A 113 0.59 -6.69 -19.56
CA HIS A 113 -0.79 -7.09 -19.78
C HIS A 113 -0.93 -8.47 -20.45
N ASP A 114 -0.16 -8.79 -21.49
CA ASP A 114 -0.30 -10.08 -22.18
C ASP A 114 -0.03 -11.29 -21.28
N TYR A 115 0.88 -11.16 -20.30
CA TYR A 115 1.12 -12.19 -19.29
C TYR A 115 -0.07 -12.29 -18.33
N TYR A 116 -0.47 -11.17 -17.73
CA TYR A 116 -1.52 -11.13 -16.69
C TYR A 116 -2.97 -11.18 -17.22
N ALA A 117 -3.18 -11.05 -18.52
CA ALA A 117 -4.48 -11.26 -19.16
C ALA A 117 -4.79 -12.75 -19.38
N SER A 118 -3.77 -13.62 -19.32
CA SER A 118 -3.94 -15.06 -19.43
C SER A 118 -4.69 -15.63 -18.23
N LEU A 119 -5.53 -16.66 -18.45
CA LEU A 119 -6.32 -17.28 -17.37
C LEU A 119 -5.47 -17.85 -16.24
N LEU A 120 -4.24 -18.29 -16.54
CA LEU A 120 -3.33 -18.88 -15.56
C LEU A 120 -2.70 -17.86 -14.61
N HIS A 121 -2.51 -16.63 -15.07
CA HIS A 121 -1.77 -15.60 -14.33
C HIS A 121 -2.64 -14.39 -13.99
N LYS A 122 -3.95 -14.45 -14.21
CA LYS A 122 -4.84 -13.32 -13.99
C LYS A 122 -4.92 -12.97 -12.49
N PRO A 123 -4.45 -11.77 -12.08
CA PRO A 123 -4.52 -11.35 -10.69
C PRO A 123 -5.96 -10.94 -10.33
N PRO A 124 -6.35 -10.96 -9.04
CA PRO A 124 -7.70 -10.61 -8.61
C PRO A 124 -8.18 -9.25 -9.11
N ALA A 125 -7.32 -8.22 -9.10
CA ALA A 125 -7.64 -6.88 -9.59
C ALA A 125 -8.04 -6.82 -11.07
N PHE A 126 -7.72 -7.85 -11.86
CA PHE A 126 -8.06 -7.95 -13.30
C PHE A 126 -9.31 -8.81 -13.53
N THR A 127 -9.92 -9.31 -12.45
CA THR A 127 -11.26 -9.93 -12.47
C THR A 127 -12.37 -8.91 -12.19
N ASP A 128 -12.00 -7.74 -11.64
CA ASP A 128 -12.91 -6.63 -11.43
C ASP A 128 -13.44 -6.04 -12.73
N THR A 129 -14.47 -5.20 -12.61
CA THR A 129 -15.00 -4.44 -13.75
C THR A 129 -13.94 -3.52 -14.34
N ASN A 130 -14.04 -3.25 -15.64
CA ASN A 130 -13.14 -2.29 -16.30
C ASN A 130 -13.19 -0.90 -15.64
N ASP A 131 -14.33 -0.50 -15.08
CA ASP A 131 -14.47 0.79 -14.39
C ASP A 131 -13.67 0.79 -13.07
N THR A 132 -13.73 -0.28 -12.29
CA THR A 132 -12.89 -0.46 -11.10
C THR A 132 -11.40 -0.46 -11.47
N LEU A 133 -11.01 -1.20 -12.51
CA LEU A 133 -9.62 -1.26 -12.95
C LEU A 133 -9.12 0.13 -13.41
N ARG A 134 -9.96 0.92 -14.08
CA ARG A 134 -9.65 2.31 -14.47
C ARG A 134 -9.33 3.23 -13.30
N LEU A 135 -9.96 3.04 -12.13
CA LEU A 135 -9.64 3.82 -10.93
C LEU A 135 -8.20 3.57 -10.46
N HIS A 136 -7.63 2.40 -10.75
CA HIS A 136 -6.26 2.05 -10.37
C HIS A 136 -5.22 2.53 -11.39
N ILE A 137 -5.52 2.47 -12.69
CA ILE A 137 -4.52 2.70 -13.76
C ILE A 137 -4.66 4.05 -14.47
N GLY A 138 -5.80 4.75 -14.33
CA GLY A 138 -6.05 6.04 -14.99
C GLY A 138 -6.08 6.01 -16.52
N MET A 139 -6.00 4.83 -17.14
CA MET A 139 -5.87 4.62 -18.58
C MET A 139 -7.02 3.77 -19.13
N SER A 140 -7.54 4.18 -20.29
CA SER A 140 -8.47 3.38 -21.07
C SER A 140 -7.75 2.12 -21.56
N ILE A 141 -8.25 0.92 -21.20
CA ILE A 141 -7.84 -0.31 -21.88
C ILE A 141 -8.19 -0.14 -23.36
N PRO A 142 -7.24 -0.22 -24.30
CA PRO A 142 -7.57 -0.21 -25.71
C PRO A 142 -8.48 -1.41 -25.97
N HIS A 143 -9.71 -1.16 -26.40
CA HIS A 143 -10.49 -2.22 -27.01
C HIS A 143 -9.67 -2.69 -28.21
N ARG A 144 -9.14 -3.93 -28.15
CA ARG A 144 -8.65 -4.58 -29.36
C ARG A 144 -9.84 -4.60 -30.31
N CYS A 145 -9.77 -3.85 -31.41
CA CYS A 145 -10.70 -4.03 -32.51
C CYS A 145 -10.60 -5.50 -32.90
N ALA A 146 -11.72 -6.23 -32.79
CA ALA A 146 -11.83 -7.51 -33.45
C ALA A 146 -11.75 -7.24 -34.96
N GLU A 147 -10.86 -7.94 -35.66
CA GLU A 147 -10.84 -8.01 -37.12
C GLU A 147 -12.11 -8.71 -37.64
#